data_AF-A0A2H6JXG3-F1
#
_entry.id   AF-A0A2H6JXG3-F1
#
_cell.length_a   1.000
_cell.length_b   1.000
_cell.length_c   1.000
_cell.angle_alpha   90.00
_cell.angle_beta   90.00
_cell.angle_gamma   90.00
#
_symmetry.space_group_name_H-M   'P 1'
#
loop_
_entity.id
_entity.type
_entity.pdbx_description
1 polymer ?
#
loop_
_entity_poly.entity_id
_entity_poly.type
_entity_poly.pdbx_seq_one_letter_code
_entity_poly.pdbx_strand_id
1 'polypeptide(L)'
;MPEENKIDTVIELKIKSPKNIYHELAVALEPYKERPTCSVEFIVEGTKDRPTIGIRYPGRKALNRVRAGRIKKVRANSAEWANLFDFLVIPYVSGKELTQGEFTFEKILRDFQDNKRKSEEFWELIEELYKHNTISKEPPKLPGIDSKLYLLVLKWIWIQEDFNYKLGWQDVNSHIRYVLETRTGTSTSKGAGRGKFYAALILLKHNFNFDVVKKIIPLY
;
A
#
# COMPACT_ATOMS: atom_id res chain seq x y z
N MET A 1 7.74 -17.00 19.04
CA MET A 1 7.00 -15.73 19.20
C MET A 1 7.76 -14.71 18.37
N PRO A 2 7.16 -14.06 17.35
CA PRO A 2 7.89 -13.00 16.66
C PRO A 2 8.05 -11.85 17.64
N GLU A 3 9.28 -11.39 17.85
CA GLU A 3 9.58 -10.17 18.61
C GLU A 3 8.64 -9.06 18.13
N GLU A 4 7.91 -8.43 19.04
CA GLU A 4 7.23 -7.18 18.74
C GLU A 4 8.31 -6.21 18.23
N ASN A 5 8.33 -5.95 16.92
CA ASN A 5 9.23 -4.96 16.35
C ASN A 5 8.91 -3.63 17.01
N LYS A 6 9.71 -3.26 18.00
CA LYS A 6 9.56 -2.01 18.71
C LYS A 6 9.66 -0.87 17.70
N ILE A 7 8.68 0.02 17.72
CA ILE A 7 8.71 1.23 16.90
C ILE A 7 9.73 2.17 17.54
N ASP A 8 10.82 2.42 16.82
CA ASP A 8 11.92 3.23 17.31
C ASP A 8 11.68 4.72 16.99
N THR A 9 10.87 5.03 15.99
CA THR A 9 10.68 6.40 15.51
C THR A 9 9.31 6.58 14.86
N VAL A 10 8.62 7.66 15.23
CA VAL A 10 7.35 8.10 14.61
C VAL A 10 7.54 9.46 13.95
N ILE A 11 7.24 9.56 12.66
CA ILE A 11 7.44 10.73 11.80
C ILE A 11 6.11 11.16 11.21
N GLU A 12 5.82 12.46 11.17
CA GLU A 12 4.67 12.96 10.43
C GLU A 12 5.11 13.30 9.01
N LEU A 13 4.49 12.68 8.00
CA LEU A 13 4.84 12.88 6.60
C LEU A 13 3.71 13.62 5.89
N LYS A 14 3.96 14.90 5.58
CA LYS A 14 3.02 15.73 4.81
C LYS A 14 3.34 15.66 3.33
N ILE A 15 2.58 14.86 2.59
CA ILE A 15 2.64 14.85 1.12
C ILE A 15 1.94 16.10 0.60
N LYS A 16 2.68 16.91 -0.14
CA LYS A 16 2.19 18.22 -0.62
C LYS A 16 1.38 18.08 -1.90
N SER A 17 1.69 17.11 -2.75
CA SER A 17 1.04 16.91 -4.04
C SER A 17 0.67 15.45 -4.29
N PRO A 18 -0.62 15.11 -4.48
CA PRO A 18 -1.06 13.77 -4.86
C PRO A 18 -0.41 13.26 -6.15
N LYS A 19 -0.08 14.16 -7.09
CA LYS A 19 0.57 13.82 -8.35
C LYS A 19 2.01 13.33 -8.18
N ASN A 20 2.69 13.79 -7.13
CA ASN A 20 4.08 13.45 -6.85
C ASN A 20 4.23 12.46 -5.69
N ILE A 21 3.12 11.87 -5.23
CA ILE A 21 3.09 11.04 -4.02
C ILE A 21 4.16 9.95 -4.00
N TYR A 22 4.39 9.26 -5.12
CA TYR A 22 5.39 8.20 -5.18
C TYR A 22 6.82 8.72 -5.07
N HIS A 23 7.11 9.87 -5.68
CA HIS A 23 8.43 10.49 -5.57
C HIS A 23 8.66 11.04 -4.16
N GLU A 24 7.68 11.76 -3.60
CA GLU A 24 7.76 12.30 -2.23
C GLU A 24 7.94 11.17 -1.21
N LEU A 25 7.23 10.05 -1.37
CA LEU A 25 7.42 8.87 -0.53
C LEU A 25 8.80 8.23 -0.73
N ALA A 26 9.26 8.06 -1.98
CA ALA A 26 10.58 7.50 -2.25
C ALA A 26 11.67 8.30 -1.53
N VAL A 27 11.66 9.63 -1.66
CA VAL A 27 12.61 10.54 -1.00
C VAL A 27 12.51 10.46 0.53
N ALA A 28 11.29 10.43 1.08
CA ALA A 28 11.08 10.41 2.53
C ALA A 28 11.50 9.08 3.18
N LEU A 29 11.28 7.96 2.50
CA LEU A 29 11.54 6.61 3.01
C LEU A 29 13.01 6.18 2.80
N GLU A 30 13.67 6.64 1.75
CA GLU A 30 15.04 6.25 1.37
C GLU A 30 16.08 6.27 2.52
N PRO A 31 16.09 7.28 3.42
CA PRO A 31 17.05 7.32 4.54
C PRO A 31 16.88 6.18 5.55
N TYR A 32 15.73 5.51 5.55
CA TYR A 32 15.37 4.51 6.56
C TYR A 32 15.45 3.07 6.04
N LYS A 33 15.82 2.85 4.77
CA LYS A 33 15.81 1.53 4.11
C LYS A 33 16.62 0.43 4.84
N GLU A 34 17.66 0.79 5.57
CA GLU A 34 18.54 -0.15 6.28
C GLU A 34 18.09 -0.42 7.72
N ARG A 35 17.03 0.26 8.19
CA ARG A 35 16.47 0.07 9.54
C ARG A 35 15.82 -1.32 9.69
N PRO A 36 15.63 -1.80 10.93
CA PRO A 36 14.89 -3.02 11.19
C PRO A 36 13.47 -2.97 10.60
N THR A 37 12.91 -4.14 10.28
CA THR A 37 11.59 -4.23 9.64
C THR A 37 10.51 -3.56 10.48
N CYS A 38 9.71 -2.70 9.85
CA CYS A 38 8.60 -1.99 10.48
C CYS A 38 9.01 -1.19 11.74
N SER A 39 10.28 -0.81 11.89
CA SER A 39 10.78 -0.06 13.05
C SER A 39 10.53 1.44 12.99
N VAL A 40 10.21 1.97 11.81
CA VAL A 40 9.89 3.39 11.61
C VAL A 40 8.44 3.50 11.15
N GLU A 41 7.69 4.35 11.83
CA GLU A 41 6.31 4.66 11.48
C GLU A 41 6.20 6.09 10.93
N PHE A 42 5.54 6.22 9.79
CA PHE A 42 5.21 7.49 9.17
C PHE A 42 3.70 7.70 9.24
N ILE A 43 3.24 8.71 9.96
CA ILE A 43 1.85 9.15 9.93
C ILE A 43 1.64 9.93 8.64
N VAL A 44 0.82 9.37 7.76
CA VAL A 44 0.61 9.88 6.39
C VAL A 44 -0.77 10.48 6.17
N GLU A 45 -1.71 10.19 7.08
CA GLU A 45 -3.00 10.86 7.18
C GLU A 45 -3.30 11.15 8.66
N GLY A 46 -3.69 12.40 8.96
CA GLY A 46 -3.83 12.87 10.34
C GLY A 46 -2.54 13.51 10.87
N THR A 47 -2.37 13.47 12.19
CA THR A 47 -1.18 14.02 12.88
C THR A 47 -0.63 12.99 13.87
N LYS A 48 0.56 13.23 14.43
CA LYS A 48 1.10 12.35 15.49
C LYS A 48 0.15 12.17 16.69
N ASP A 49 -0.54 13.23 17.09
CA ASP A 49 -1.46 13.19 18.24
C ASP A 49 -2.84 12.61 17.88
N ARG A 50 -3.20 12.66 16.59
CA ARG A 50 -4.48 12.16 16.06
C ARG A 50 -4.22 11.45 14.73
N PRO A 51 -3.57 10.28 14.77
CA PRO A 51 -3.26 9.54 13.55
C PRO A 51 -4.54 8.95 12.97
N THR A 52 -4.62 8.92 11.64
CA THR A 52 -5.70 8.25 10.90
C THR A 52 -5.14 7.08 10.11
N ILE A 53 -4.07 7.32 9.34
CA ILE A 53 -3.30 6.26 8.67
C ILE A 53 -1.81 6.48 8.93
N GLY A 54 -1.15 5.43 9.41
CA GLY A 54 0.30 5.29 9.42
C GLY A 54 0.77 4.31 8.34
N ILE A 55 2.06 4.40 7.98
CA ILE A 55 2.77 3.34 7.28
C ILE A 55 4.01 2.94 8.06
N ARG A 56 4.25 1.64 8.21
CA ARG A 56 5.48 1.10 8.83
C ARG A 56 6.46 0.66 7.77
N TYR A 57 7.66 1.22 7.86
CA TYR A 57 8.74 1.03 6.91
C TYR A 57 10.07 0.79 7.67
N PRO A 58 11.01 0.01 7.12
CA PRO A 58 10.91 -0.83 5.91
C PRO A 58 10.01 -2.05 6.08
N GLY A 59 9.12 -2.32 5.11
CA GLY A 59 8.50 -3.62 4.94
C GLY A 59 9.50 -4.54 4.26
N ARG A 60 10.15 -5.48 4.96
CA ARG A 60 11.24 -6.25 4.34
C ARG A 60 10.72 -7.20 3.24
N LYS A 61 11.22 -7.04 2.01
CA LYS A 61 11.54 -8.14 1.08
C LYS A 61 13.00 -8.03 0.66
N ALA A 62 13.91 -8.66 1.40
CA ALA A 62 15.29 -8.75 0.92
C ALA A 62 15.31 -9.63 -0.35
N LEU A 63 16.08 -9.21 -1.37
CA LEU A 63 16.34 -9.98 -2.59
C LEU A 63 16.61 -11.45 -2.26
N ASN A 64 15.86 -12.37 -2.85
CA ASN A 64 16.14 -13.80 -2.70
C ASN A 64 17.59 -14.13 -3.12
N ARG A 65 18.17 -13.35 -4.05
CA ARG A 65 19.56 -13.50 -4.50
C ARG A 65 20.61 -13.04 -3.49
N VAL A 66 20.28 -12.07 -2.62
CA VAL A 66 21.14 -11.62 -1.52
C VAL A 66 21.03 -12.58 -0.33
N ARG A 67 19.81 -13.04 0.00
CA ARG A 67 19.58 -14.10 1.01
C ARG A 67 20.22 -15.44 0.64
N ALA A 68 20.32 -15.76 -0.65
CA ALA A 68 20.93 -17.00 -1.15
C ALA A 68 22.46 -16.91 -1.35
N GLY A 69 23.12 -15.82 -0.94
CA GLY A 69 24.58 -15.66 -1.07
C GLY A 69 25.09 -15.61 -2.52
N ARG A 70 24.23 -15.30 -3.49
CA ARG A 70 24.55 -15.38 -4.94
C ARG A 70 25.18 -14.11 -5.51
N ILE A 71 25.30 -13.04 -4.73
CA ILE A 71 26.03 -11.83 -5.12
C ILE A 71 27.28 -11.72 -4.24
N LYS A 72 28.44 -12.15 -4.77
CA LYS A 72 29.73 -12.11 -4.06
C LYS A 72 30.41 -10.72 -4.08
N LYS A 73 29.99 -9.82 -4.99
CA LYS A 73 30.44 -8.43 -5.09
C LYS A 73 29.32 -7.57 -5.71
N VAL A 74 28.90 -6.53 -5.00
CA VAL A 74 28.05 -5.46 -5.57
C VAL A 74 28.92 -4.66 -6.55
N ARG A 75 28.42 -4.43 -7.77
CA ARG A 75 29.05 -3.51 -8.73
C ARG A 75 28.27 -2.19 -8.71
N ALA A 76 28.89 -1.07 -9.06
CA ALA A 76 28.23 0.25 -9.06
C ALA A 76 26.93 0.33 -9.89
N ASN A 77 26.72 -0.62 -10.82
CA ASN A 77 25.51 -0.71 -11.65
C ASN A 77 24.49 -1.78 -11.22
N SER A 78 24.69 -2.49 -10.10
CA SER A 78 23.75 -3.51 -9.61
C SER A 78 22.69 -2.91 -8.68
N ALA A 79 21.44 -3.33 -8.83
CA ALA A 79 20.39 -3.06 -7.86
C ALA A 79 20.57 -3.95 -6.62
N GLU A 80 20.67 -3.33 -5.45
CA GLU A 80 20.86 -4.02 -4.16
C GLU A 80 19.55 -4.39 -3.47
N TRP A 81 18.44 -3.81 -3.94
CA TRP A 81 17.12 -3.90 -3.30
C TRP A 81 16.08 -4.44 -4.28
N ALA A 82 15.13 -5.23 -3.77
CA ALA A 82 13.89 -5.56 -4.45
C ALA A 82 12.71 -4.94 -3.71
N ASN A 83 11.73 -4.39 -4.44
CA ASN A 83 10.53 -3.77 -3.88
C ASN A 83 10.88 -2.81 -2.72
N LEU A 84 11.85 -1.91 -2.94
CA LEU A 84 12.52 -1.13 -1.88
C LEU A 84 11.55 -0.36 -0.97
N PHE A 85 10.44 0.10 -1.53
CA PHE A 85 9.45 0.92 -0.84
C PHE A 85 8.21 0.11 -0.40
N ASP A 86 8.36 -1.19 -0.15
CA ASP A 86 7.32 -1.98 0.52
C ASP A 86 7.14 -1.46 1.95
N PHE A 87 5.89 -1.28 2.37
CA PHE A 87 5.52 -0.82 3.70
C PHE A 87 4.19 -1.44 4.11
N LEU A 88 3.92 -1.39 5.41
CA LEU A 88 2.70 -1.88 6.00
C LEU A 88 1.76 -0.71 6.32
N VAL A 89 0.51 -0.78 5.86
CA VAL A 89 -0.52 0.25 6.14
C VAL A 89 -1.17 -0.01 7.50
N ILE A 90 -1.22 1.03 8.34
CA ILE A 90 -1.73 0.98 9.72
C ILE A 90 -2.91 1.95 9.87
N PRO A 91 -4.16 1.45 9.89
CA PRO A 91 -5.31 2.29 10.21
C PRO A 91 -5.42 2.56 11.71
N TYR A 92 -5.87 3.76 12.06
CA TYR A 92 -6.12 4.20 13.42
C TYR A 92 -7.58 4.62 13.62
N VAL A 93 -8.18 4.20 14.74
CA VAL A 93 -9.50 4.68 15.18
C VAL A 93 -9.42 5.11 16.64
N SER A 94 -9.82 6.35 16.91
CA SER A 94 -9.75 6.96 18.25
C SER A 94 -8.36 6.86 18.88
N GLY A 95 -7.31 7.05 18.06
CA GLY A 95 -5.91 7.01 18.49
C GLY A 95 -5.35 5.61 18.75
N LYS A 96 -6.13 4.55 18.52
CA LYS A 96 -5.68 3.16 18.64
C LYS A 96 -5.43 2.56 17.27
N GLU A 97 -4.29 1.89 17.12
CA GLU A 97 -4.01 1.05 15.96
C GLU A 97 -5.07 -0.05 15.86
N LEU A 98 -5.64 -0.20 14.67
CA LEU A 98 -6.50 -1.32 14.35
C LEU A 98 -5.66 -2.51 13.89
N THR A 99 -6.13 -3.71 14.19
CA THR A 99 -5.37 -4.92 13.88
C THR A 99 -5.35 -5.11 12.36
N GLN A 100 -4.21 -5.43 11.77
CA GLN A 100 -4.09 -5.66 10.31
C GLN A 100 -5.11 -6.65 9.74
N GLY A 101 -5.50 -7.64 10.54
CA GLY A 101 -6.54 -8.61 10.18
C GLY A 101 -7.91 -7.99 9.94
N GLU A 102 -8.15 -6.73 10.32
CA GLU A 102 -9.43 -6.01 10.14
C GLU A 102 -9.55 -5.33 8.79
N PHE A 103 -8.44 -5.08 8.09
CA PHE A 103 -8.41 -4.37 6.80
C PHE A 103 -7.68 -5.15 5.71
N THR A 104 -8.01 -6.43 5.60
CA THR A 104 -7.52 -7.26 4.49
C THR A 104 -8.28 -6.92 3.20
N PHE A 105 -7.67 -7.24 2.04
CA PHE A 105 -8.33 -7.12 0.74
C PHE A 105 -9.69 -7.81 0.70
N GLU A 106 -9.80 -9.00 1.30
CA GLU A 106 -11.07 -9.71 1.42
C GLU A 106 -12.11 -8.90 2.21
N LYS A 107 -11.75 -8.36 3.38
CA LYS A 107 -12.69 -7.60 4.21
C LYS A 107 -13.16 -6.32 3.50
N ILE A 108 -12.23 -5.62 2.83
CA ILE A 108 -12.53 -4.41 2.05
C ILE A 108 -13.51 -4.75 0.91
N LEU A 109 -13.24 -5.81 0.14
CA LEU A 109 -14.11 -6.18 -0.99
C LEU A 109 -15.49 -6.70 -0.55
N ARG A 110 -15.55 -7.46 0.55
CA ARG A 110 -16.83 -7.91 1.13
C ARG A 110 -17.65 -6.71 1.64
N ASP A 111 -17.02 -5.82 2.41
CA ASP A 111 -17.67 -4.61 2.89
C ASP A 111 -18.16 -3.72 1.74
N PHE A 112 -17.39 -3.62 0.64
CA PHE A 112 -17.86 -2.95 -0.56
C PHE A 112 -19.11 -3.60 -1.14
N GLN A 113 -19.08 -4.91 -1.37
CA GLN A 113 -20.21 -5.65 -1.94
C GLN A 113 -21.48 -5.48 -1.11
N ASP A 114 -21.36 -5.64 0.20
CA ASP A 114 -22.49 -5.76 1.12
C ASP A 114 -23.04 -4.39 1.51
N ASN A 115 -22.18 -3.38 1.66
CA ASN A 115 -22.58 -2.09 2.25
C ASN A 115 -22.47 -0.90 1.30
N LYS A 116 -21.61 -0.94 0.26
CA LYS A 116 -21.21 0.26 -0.49
C LYS A 116 -21.50 0.21 -1.99
N ARG A 117 -21.65 -0.99 -2.55
CA ARG A 117 -21.79 -1.27 -4.00
C ARG A 117 -22.88 -0.46 -4.69
N LYS A 118 -24.01 -0.22 -4.00
CA LYS A 118 -25.19 0.46 -4.55
C LYS A 118 -25.10 1.99 -4.49
N SER A 119 -24.10 2.54 -3.80
CA SER A 119 -23.91 3.99 -3.72
C SER A 119 -23.09 4.48 -4.90
N GLU A 120 -23.74 5.17 -5.84
CA GLU A 120 -23.04 5.78 -6.99
C GLU A 120 -22.08 6.90 -6.52
N GLU A 121 -22.48 7.70 -5.53
CA GLU A 121 -21.62 8.73 -4.94
C GLU A 121 -20.32 8.12 -4.36
N PHE A 122 -20.42 7.00 -3.65
CA PHE A 122 -19.24 6.32 -3.14
C PHE A 122 -18.38 5.70 -4.27
N TRP A 123 -19.03 5.20 -5.33
CA TRP A 123 -18.33 4.69 -6.52
C TRP A 123 -17.52 5.78 -7.22
N GLU A 124 -18.08 6.98 -7.40
CA GLU A 124 -17.37 8.12 -7.97
C GLU A 124 -16.10 8.46 -7.19
N LEU A 125 -16.14 8.38 -5.86
CA LEU A 125 -14.96 8.59 -5.00
C LEU A 125 -13.90 7.49 -5.18
N ILE A 126 -14.31 6.23 -5.38
CA ILE A 126 -13.37 5.15 -5.72
C ILE A 126 -12.70 5.43 -7.08
N GLU A 127 -13.46 5.86 -8.08
CA GLU A 127 -12.90 6.18 -9.40
C GLU A 127 -11.93 7.37 -9.33
N GLU A 128 -12.29 8.42 -8.60
CA GLU A 128 -11.42 9.57 -8.36
C GLU A 128 -10.12 9.10 -7.70
N LEU A 129 -10.24 8.31 -6.64
CA LEU A 129 -9.09 7.79 -5.92
C LEU A 129 -8.18 6.93 -6.81
N TYR A 130 -8.77 6.10 -7.67
CA TYR A 130 -8.02 5.25 -8.58
C TYR A 130 -7.20 6.08 -9.58
N LYS A 131 -7.82 7.11 -10.17
CA LYS A 131 -7.24 7.95 -11.22
C LYS A 131 -6.25 8.99 -10.66
N HIS A 132 -6.48 9.50 -9.46
CA HIS A 132 -5.81 10.71 -8.97
C HIS A 132 -5.15 10.58 -7.59
N ASN A 133 -5.33 9.45 -6.87
CA ASN A 133 -4.89 9.31 -5.47
C ASN A 133 -5.48 10.37 -4.52
N THR A 134 -6.64 10.94 -4.88
CA THR A 134 -7.32 11.99 -4.12
C THR A 134 -8.70 11.56 -3.67
N ILE A 135 -9.15 12.22 -2.60
CA ILE A 135 -10.53 12.16 -2.09
C ILE A 135 -10.95 13.61 -1.94
N SER A 136 -11.65 14.16 -2.94
CA SER A 136 -11.95 15.59 -3.01
C SER A 136 -13.15 16.02 -2.16
N LYS A 137 -14.01 15.08 -1.77
CA LYS A 137 -15.25 15.33 -1.04
C LYS A 137 -15.36 14.42 0.17
N GLU A 138 -16.18 14.84 1.13
CA GLU A 138 -16.49 13.98 2.29
C GLU A 138 -17.35 12.79 1.82
N PRO A 139 -16.97 11.54 2.13
CA PRO A 139 -17.71 10.36 1.67
C PRO A 139 -19.08 10.23 2.33
N PRO A 140 -20.07 9.64 1.65
CA PRO A 140 -21.37 9.36 2.26
C PRO A 140 -21.23 8.39 3.44
N LYS A 141 -22.04 8.60 4.48
CA LYS A 141 -22.09 7.68 5.63
C LYS A 141 -22.82 6.40 5.24
N LEU A 142 -22.06 5.33 5.03
CA LEU A 142 -22.59 4.02 4.63
C LEU A 142 -22.35 2.99 5.76
N PRO A 143 -23.13 1.90 5.81
CA PRO A 143 -22.92 0.84 6.79
C PRO A 143 -21.55 0.16 6.66
N GLY A 144 -21.20 -0.63 7.69
CA GLY A 144 -19.96 -1.39 7.74
C GLY A 144 -18.76 -0.54 8.11
N ILE A 145 -17.66 -0.67 7.37
CA ILE A 145 -16.45 0.14 7.59
C ILE A 145 -16.79 1.61 7.32
N ASP A 146 -16.33 2.53 8.18
CA ASP A 146 -16.47 3.97 7.92
C ASP A 146 -15.96 4.33 6.52
N SER A 147 -16.79 5.01 5.72
CA SER A 147 -16.53 5.29 4.31
C SER A 147 -15.23 6.07 4.07
N LYS A 148 -14.88 6.99 4.98
CA LYS A 148 -13.65 7.77 4.89
C LYS A 148 -12.44 6.90 5.22
N LEU A 149 -12.50 6.14 6.31
CA LEU A 149 -11.45 5.20 6.67
C LEU A 149 -11.24 4.15 5.56
N TYR A 150 -12.32 3.63 4.97
CA TYR A 150 -12.26 2.71 3.84
C TYR A 150 -11.44 3.30 2.68
N LEU A 151 -11.77 4.52 2.23
CA LEU A 151 -11.09 5.14 1.09
C LEU A 151 -9.63 5.48 1.41
N LEU A 152 -9.34 5.91 2.63
CA LEU A 152 -7.97 6.18 3.08
C LEU A 152 -7.13 4.90 3.12
N VAL A 153 -7.67 3.81 3.70
CA VAL A 153 -6.97 2.51 3.69
C VAL A 153 -6.76 2.03 2.26
N LEU A 154 -7.79 2.10 1.42
CA LEU A 154 -7.71 1.70 0.01
C LEU A 154 -6.64 2.48 -0.75
N LYS A 155 -6.57 3.81 -0.55
CA LYS A 155 -5.54 4.69 -1.14
C LYS A 155 -4.14 4.17 -0.83
N TRP A 156 -3.87 3.92 0.45
CA TRP A 156 -2.54 3.57 0.91
C TRP A 156 -2.13 2.15 0.53
N ILE A 157 -3.08 1.21 0.54
CA ILE A 157 -2.85 -0.13 0.01
C ILE A 157 -2.56 -0.08 -1.51
N TRP A 158 -3.28 0.73 -2.28
CA TRP A 158 -3.02 0.89 -3.71
C TRP A 158 -1.67 1.50 -4.02
N ILE A 159 -1.25 2.50 -3.24
CA ILE A 159 0.09 3.08 -3.36
C ILE A 159 1.16 2.03 -3.08
N GLN A 160 0.99 1.22 -2.02
CA GLN A 160 1.89 0.11 -1.70
C GLN A 160 1.95 -0.91 -2.84
N GLU A 161 0.81 -1.34 -3.39
CA GLU A 161 0.74 -2.29 -4.51
C GLU A 161 1.44 -1.77 -5.76
N ASP A 162 1.33 -0.47 -6.04
CA ASP A 162 2.04 0.13 -7.17
C ASP A 162 3.55 0.16 -6.95
N PHE A 163 4.03 0.51 -5.74
CA PHE A 163 5.45 0.43 -5.41
C PHE A 163 6.00 -1.00 -5.54
N ASN A 164 5.23 -1.98 -5.08
CA ASN A 164 5.66 -3.38 -5.03
C ASN A 164 5.61 -4.09 -6.37
N TYR A 165 4.72 -3.68 -7.27
CA TYR A 165 4.44 -4.47 -8.47
C TYR A 165 4.46 -3.68 -9.76
N LYS A 166 4.44 -2.34 -9.74
CA LYS A 166 4.30 -1.53 -10.97
C LYS A 166 5.43 -0.55 -11.21
N LEU A 167 5.95 0.08 -10.16
CA LEU A 167 6.85 1.23 -10.26
C LEU A 167 8.29 0.83 -9.95
N GLY A 168 9.15 0.93 -10.96
CA GLY A 168 10.59 0.82 -10.80
C GLY A 168 11.21 2.12 -10.29
N TRP A 169 12.50 2.06 -9.94
CA TRP A 169 13.23 3.19 -9.37
C TRP A 169 13.20 4.47 -10.23
N GLN A 170 13.20 4.31 -11.56
CA GLN A 170 13.11 5.42 -12.52
C GLN A 170 11.74 6.09 -12.50
N ASP A 171 10.67 5.32 -12.29
CA ASP A 171 9.30 5.84 -12.32
C ASP A 171 9.01 6.76 -11.13
N VAL A 172 9.75 6.58 -10.03
CA VAL A 172 9.59 7.35 -8.78
C VAL A 172 10.78 8.28 -8.50
N ASN A 173 11.71 8.41 -9.46
CA ASN A 173 12.95 9.18 -9.33
C ASN A 173 13.71 8.87 -8.02
N SER A 174 13.83 7.59 -7.68
CA SER A 174 14.63 7.14 -6.54
C SER A 174 16.12 7.26 -6.84
N HIS A 175 16.91 7.75 -5.88
CA HIS A 175 18.38 7.78 -6.01
C HIS A 175 18.98 6.37 -5.95
N ILE A 176 18.22 5.41 -5.41
CA ILE A 176 18.62 4.03 -5.26
C ILE A 176 17.95 3.18 -6.32
N ARG A 177 18.77 2.44 -7.07
CA ARG A 177 18.30 1.44 -8.02
C ARG A 177 17.75 0.23 -7.27
N TYR A 178 16.50 -0.12 -7.54
CA TYR A 178 15.86 -1.34 -7.08
C TYR A 178 15.14 -2.05 -8.23
N VAL A 179 14.88 -3.34 -8.06
CA VAL A 179 14.13 -4.17 -9.03
C VAL A 179 12.80 -4.62 -8.43
N LEU A 180 11.87 -5.02 -9.30
CA LEU A 180 10.62 -5.64 -8.86
C LEU A 180 10.78 -7.16 -8.82
N GLU A 181 10.43 -7.77 -7.70
CA GLU A 181 10.44 -9.22 -7.53
C GLU A 181 9.07 -9.76 -7.08
N THR A 182 8.72 -10.94 -7.59
CA THR A 182 7.56 -11.69 -7.11
C THR A 182 7.76 -12.14 -5.67
N ARG A 183 6.70 -12.63 -5.02
CA ARG A 183 6.78 -13.28 -3.70
C ARG A 183 7.79 -14.44 -3.66
N THR A 184 8.00 -15.13 -4.77
CA THR A 184 8.97 -16.23 -4.92
C THR A 184 10.39 -15.73 -5.23
N GLY A 185 10.61 -14.42 -5.33
CA GLY A 185 11.91 -13.79 -5.60
C GLY A 185 12.39 -13.95 -7.03
N THR A 186 11.47 -14.17 -7.97
CA THR A 186 11.76 -14.12 -9.40
C THR A 186 11.63 -12.67 -9.84
N SER A 187 12.60 -12.18 -10.63
CA SER A 187 12.49 -10.85 -11.25
C SER A 187 11.22 -10.80 -12.10
N THR A 188 10.45 -9.74 -11.95
CA THR A 188 9.20 -9.57 -12.69
C THR A 188 9.23 -8.24 -13.47
N SER A 189 8.53 -8.22 -14.60
CA SER A 189 8.21 -6.98 -15.27
C SER A 189 7.15 -6.21 -14.46
N LYS A 190 6.83 -4.98 -14.90
CA LYS A 190 5.77 -4.18 -14.30
C LYS A 190 4.44 -4.96 -14.36
N GLY A 191 3.94 -5.36 -13.20
CA GLY A 191 2.62 -5.92 -12.99
C GLY A 191 1.52 -4.85 -12.92
N ALA A 192 0.31 -5.29 -12.59
CA ALA A 192 -0.87 -4.43 -12.63
C ALA A 192 -1.03 -3.45 -11.44
N GLY A 193 -0.23 -3.61 -10.36
CA GLY A 193 -0.33 -2.77 -9.16
C GLY A 193 -1.75 -2.72 -8.61
N ARG A 194 -2.23 -1.51 -8.31
CA ARG A 194 -3.63 -1.27 -7.89
C ARG A 194 -4.70 -1.78 -8.86
N GLY A 195 -4.34 -1.95 -10.14
CA GLY A 195 -5.27 -2.31 -11.22
C GLY A 195 -5.97 -3.65 -10.98
N LYS A 196 -5.31 -4.62 -10.35
CA LYS A 196 -5.95 -5.90 -9.99
C LYS A 196 -7.09 -5.68 -8.99
N PHE A 197 -6.84 -4.90 -7.96
CA PHE A 197 -7.83 -4.62 -6.94
C PHE A 197 -8.98 -3.77 -7.48
N TYR A 198 -8.67 -2.75 -8.28
CA TYR A 198 -9.69 -1.94 -8.93
C TYR A 198 -10.58 -2.75 -9.87
N ALA A 199 -10.00 -3.67 -10.65
CA ALA A 199 -10.78 -4.60 -11.47
C ALA A 199 -11.72 -5.48 -10.62
N ALA A 200 -11.30 -5.92 -9.42
CA ALA A 200 -12.15 -6.66 -8.50
C ALA A 200 -13.36 -5.81 -8.05
N LEU A 201 -13.14 -4.54 -7.72
CA LEU A 201 -14.22 -3.60 -7.38
C LEU A 201 -15.20 -3.38 -8.55
N ILE A 202 -14.70 -3.26 -9.79
CA ILE A 202 -15.54 -3.16 -10.99
C ILE A 202 -16.43 -4.40 -11.12
N LEU A 203 -15.87 -5.61 -11.01
CA LEU A 203 -16.66 -6.84 -11.11
C LEU A 203 -17.75 -6.87 -10.03
N LEU A 204 -17.42 -6.52 -8.78
CA LEU A 204 -18.40 -6.43 -7.71
C LEU A 204 -19.49 -5.38 -8.02
N LYS A 205 -19.11 -4.20 -8.54
CA LYS A 205 -20.05 -3.15 -8.97
C LYS A 205 -21.03 -3.66 -10.02
N HIS A 206 -20.58 -4.52 -10.93
CA HIS A 206 -21.41 -5.17 -11.96
C HIS A 206 -22.05 -6.50 -11.49
N ASN A 207 -22.34 -6.61 -10.19
CA ASN A 207 -23.11 -7.69 -9.57
C ASN A 207 -22.47 -9.08 -9.58
N PHE A 208 -21.17 -9.20 -9.87
CA PHE A 208 -20.45 -10.41 -9.51
C PHE A 208 -20.37 -10.51 -7.98
N ASN A 209 -20.43 -11.72 -7.45
CA ASN A 209 -20.22 -11.95 -6.02
C ASN A 209 -18.73 -12.13 -5.71
N PHE A 210 -18.33 -11.88 -4.46
CA PHE A 210 -16.96 -11.98 -3.99
C PHE A 210 -16.35 -13.37 -4.25
N ASP A 211 -17.12 -14.44 -4.08
CA ASP A 211 -16.64 -15.82 -4.28
C ASP A 211 -16.34 -16.14 -5.74
N VAL A 212 -16.97 -15.46 -6.70
CA VAL A 212 -16.65 -15.51 -8.12
C VAL A 212 -15.47 -14.59 -8.43
N VAL A 213 -15.49 -13.36 -7.91
CA VAL A 213 -14.41 -12.38 -8.15
C VAL A 213 -13.05 -12.92 -7.70
N LYS A 214 -12.95 -13.54 -6.52
CA LYS A 214 -11.69 -14.12 -6.02
C LYS A 214 -11.14 -15.27 -6.87
N LYS A 215 -12.00 -15.91 -7.69
CA LYS A 215 -11.58 -16.94 -8.66
C LYS A 215 -11.07 -16.31 -9.96
N ILE A 216 -11.65 -15.20 -10.38
CA ILE A 216 -11.27 -14.46 -11.60
C ILE A 216 -9.97 -13.68 -11.37
N ILE A 217 -9.89 -13.00 -10.23
CA ILE A 217 -8.75 -12.16 -9.84
C ILE A 217 -8.19 -12.77 -8.55
N PRO A 218 -7.10 -13.55 -8.63
CA PRO A 218 -6.43 -14.07 -7.43
C PRO A 218 -5.90 -12.90 -6.60
N LEU A 219 -6.44 -12.75 -5.40
CA LEU A 219 -5.99 -11.82 -4.38
C LEU A 219 -5.07 -12.62 -3.44
N TYR A 220 -3.79 -12.25 -3.39
CA TYR A 220 -2.74 -13.03 -2.68
C TYR A 220 -2.70 -12.79 -1.18
#